data_AF-A0A9W6NRY2-F1
#
_entry.id   AF-A0A9W6NRY2-F1
#
_cell.length_a   1.000
_cell.length_b   1.000
_cell.length_c   1.000
_cell.angle_alpha   90.00
_cell.angle_beta   90.00
_cell.angle_gamma   90.00
#
_symmetry.space_group_name_H-M   'P 1'
#
loop_
_entity.id
_entity.type
_entity.pdbx_description
1 polymer ?
#
loop_
_entity_poly.entity_id
_entity_poly.type
_entity_poly.pdbx_seq_one_letter_code
_entity_poly.pdbx_strand_id
1 'polypeptide(L)'
;MWARVGKPDMKVLGVNAIFHDPAAALVIDGRTVAAAEEERFSRRKHGKRPVPFSAWEVPELSAAWCLREAGLRPEDLDAVAYSFDPALCGDLAALGVDDPADAMRVDYARRAPQFLAAALPGLDPQQVRFVPHHVAHAASAGLATGGDGAVLVLDGRGETASHLAGVYRDGELTTLAAQQLPHSLGLLYENLTRHLGFLHSSDEYKVMALASYGRPRFLAELRELVHATGDGGFRVEQIDWPALAKARAADAELTADHADLASSVQARLEEVQLELAHWLFAAAGGPTMLTMAGGVALNCVANARIAAEGPFARVWVQPAAGDAGTALGAALHVAAAAGVVEPMRGADLGRGWSDEELEAELRRAALPYSRPADIAAEAAQVLARGGIVAWFQGRSEYGPRALGHRSLLGHPGERRMTARMNDVKGREQFRPIAPMVRAERFADVFEGQYPSPYMLFVHRVKPAWADRIPAVVHVDGTARVQTVHPDSEPLVARMLAEFEARTGLPVVVNTSLNTAGRPMVDTPREAMELFGSAPVDLLALGPFAVHRAAAFAEDGAR
;
A
#
# COMPACT_ATOMS: atom_id res chain seq x y z
N MET A 1 -35.85 -16.28 3.91
CA MET A 1 -35.71 -16.69 2.50
C MET A 1 -36.20 -15.54 1.63
N TRP A 2 -35.34 -14.55 1.40
CA TRP A 2 -35.62 -13.44 0.49
C TRP A 2 -34.94 -13.80 -0.83
N ALA A 3 -35.71 -13.86 -1.92
CA ALA A 3 -35.17 -14.18 -3.23
C ALA A 3 -34.17 -13.10 -3.65
N ARG A 4 -32.96 -13.52 -4.07
CA ARG A 4 -31.96 -12.68 -4.73
C ARG A 4 -32.54 -12.18 -6.07
N VAL A 5 -33.30 -11.10 -6.05
CA VAL A 5 -33.60 -10.31 -7.25
C VAL A 5 -32.50 -9.26 -7.33
N GLY A 6 -31.38 -9.61 -7.96
CA GLY A 6 -30.28 -8.68 -8.20
C GLY A 6 -30.78 -7.52 -9.06
N LYS A 7 -30.62 -6.28 -8.57
CA LYS A 7 -30.79 -5.06 -9.36
C LYS A 7 -29.54 -4.99 -10.26
N PRO A 8 -29.64 -5.11 -11.59
CA PRO A 8 -28.48 -5.23 -12.47
C PRO A 8 -27.76 -3.90 -12.77
N ASP A 9 -27.68 -2.98 -11.80
CA ASP A 9 -27.01 -1.67 -11.93
C ASP A 9 -26.52 -1.12 -10.57
N MET A 10 -26.11 -1.97 -9.62
CA MET A 10 -25.81 -1.53 -8.25
C MET A 10 -24.52 -0.71 -8.17
N LYS A 11 -24.65 0.57 -7.78
CA LYS A 11 -23.53 1.52 -7.64
C LYS A 11 -23.24 1.80 -6.18
N VAL A 12 -22.06 1.37 -5.72
CA VAL A 12 -21.64 1.49 -4.33
C VAL A 12 -20.36 2.30 -4.23
N LEU A 13 -20.43 3.41 -3.48
CA LEU A 13 -19.26 4.17 -3.09
C LEU A 13 -18.80 3.71 -1.70
N GLY A 14 -17.64 3.09 -1.60
CA GLY A 14 -17.00 2.77 -0.34
C GLY A 14 -16.15 3.91 0.17
N VAL A 15 -16.13 4.09 1.49
CA VAL A 15 -15.43 5.19 2.17
C VAL A 15 -14.70 4.66 3.39
N ASN A 16 -13.41 5.01 3.47
CA ASN A 16 -12.65 4.99 4.71
C ASN A 16 -12.42 6.43 5.19
N ALA A 17 -12.67 6.68 6.48
CA ALA A 17 -12.37 7.97 7.10
C ALA A 17 -12.14 7.90 8.61
N ILE A 18 -12.15 6.73 9.25
CA ILE A 18 -12.27 6.68 10.72
C ILE A 18 -10.95 7.00 11.45
N PHE A 19 -9.83 6.43 11.00
CA PHE A 19 -8.51 6.62 11.59
C PHE A 19 -7.64 7.50 10.68
N HIS A 20 -6.77 6.90 9.87
CA HIS A 20 -5.92 7.56 8.87
C HIS A 20 -6.21 7.01 7.46
N ASP A 21 -5.44 7.49 6.48
CA ASP A 21 -5.53 7.11 5.06
C ASP A 21 -6.97 7.14 4.50
N PRO A 22 -7.67 8.29 4.63
CA PRO A 22 -9.02 8.41 4.10
C PRO A 22 -8.99 8.16 2.59
N ALA A 23 -9.96 7.40 2.11
CA ALA A 23 -9.98 6.90 0.74
C ALA A 23 -11.41 6.63 0.28
N ALA A 24 -11.62 6.67 -1.03
CA ALA A 24 -12.87 6.32 -1.66
C ALA A 24 -12.66 5.27 -2.75
N ALA A 25 -13.63 4.38 -2.93
CA ALA A 25 -13.64 3.39 -3.99
C ALA A 25 -15.05 3.20 -4.55
N LEU A 26 -15.17 3.08 -5.87
CA LEU A 26 -16.44 2.91 -6.56
C LEU A 26 -16.50 1.51 -7.19
N VAL A 27 -17.55 0.78 -6.83
CA VAL A 27 -17.91 -0.51 -7.41
C VAL A 27 -19.25 -0.36 -8.12
N ILE A 28 -19.30 -0.78 -9.38
CA ILE A 28 -20.52 -0.80 -10.19
C ILE A 28 -20.72 -2.24 -10.65
N ASP A 29 -21.85 -2.85 -10.30
CA ASP A 29 -22.21 -4.23 -10.66
C ASP A 29 -21.13 -5.26 -10.32
N GLY A 30 -20.59 -5.14 -9.10
CA GLY A 30 -19.55 -6.02 -8.61
C GLY A 30 -18.18 -5.80 -9.25
N ARG A 31 -18.03 -4.85 -10.18
CA ARG A 31 -16.76 -4.48 -10.80
C ARG A 31 -16.16 -3.25 -10.14
N THR A 32 -14.90 -3.34 -9.72
CA THR A 32 -14.12 -2.18 -9.26
C THR A 32 -13.85 -1.22 -10.42
N VAL A 33 -14.34 0.01 -10.32
CA VAL A 33 -14.21 1.05 -11.36
C VAL A 33 -13.09 2.02 -11.04
N ALA A 34 -13.07 2.51 -9.80
CA ALA A 34 -12.10 3.50 -9.34
C ALA A 34 -11.81 3.30 -7.85
N ALA A 35 -10.59 3.60 -7.42
CA ALA A 35 -10.22 3.67 -6.02
C ALA A 35 -9.03 4.61 -5.86
N ALA A 36 -9.09 5.51 -4.88
CA ALA A 36 -7.99 6.43 -4.63
C ALA A 36 -7.95 6.89 -3.17
N GLU A 37 -6.74 7.17 -2.72
CA GLU A 37 -6.46 7.76 -1.41
C GLU A 37 -6.60 9.30 -1.48
N GLU A 38 -7.20 9.91 -0.46
CA GLU A 38 -7.40 11.36 -0.38
C GLU A 38 -6.08 12.13 -0.40
N GLU A 39 -4.98 11.52 0.07
CA GLU A 39 -3.65 12.16 0.05
C GLU A 39 -3.16 12.49 -1.37
N ARG A 40 -3.61 11.74 -2.38
CA ARG A 40 -3.27 11.97 -3.78
C ARG A 40 -3.86 13.31 -4.27
N PHE A 41 -4.98 13.73 -3.69
CA PHE A 41 -5.71 14.95 -4.04
C PHE A 41 -5.37 16.11 -3.11
N SER A 42 -5.50 15.90 -1.80
CA SER A 42 -5.27 16.92 -0.77
C SER A 42 -3.81 17.33 -0.63
N ARG A 43 -2.89 16.50 -1.13
CA ARG A 43 -1.43 16.63 -1.00
C ARG A 43 -0.95 16.62 0.47
N ARG A 44 -1.82 16.22 1.39
CA ARG A 44 -1.53 15.96 2.81
C ARG A 44 -1.22 14.48 2.96
N LYS A 45 0.01 14.14 3.34
CA LYS A 45 0.42 12.74 3.54
C LYS A 45 -0.46 12.06 4.60
N HIS A 46 -0.93 10.85 4.30
CA HIS A 46 -1.94 10.08 5.02
C HIS A 46 -3.35 10.69 5.01
N GLY A 47 -3.58 11.73 4.20
CA GLY A 47 -4.82 12.53 4.12
C GLY A 47 -5.03 13.41 5.34
N LYS A 48 -4.87 12.84 6.53
CA LYS A 48 -4.94 13.48 7.84
C LYS A 48 -4.05 12.76 8.84
N ARG A 49 -3.76 13.43 9.95
CA ARG A 49 -3.09 12.80 11.10
C ARG A 49 -4.14 11.98 11.86
N PRO A 50 -3.81 10.81 12.43
CA PRO A 50 -4.73 10.03 13.25
C PRO A 50 -4.91 10.67 14.64
N VAL A 51 -5.29 11.95 14.66
CA VAL A 51 -5.59 12.67 15.90
C VAL A 51 -7.07 12.54 16.21
N PRO A 52 -7.43 12.57 17.50
CA PRO A 52 -8.80 12.44 18.01
C PRO A 52 -9.91 13.07 17.15
N PHE A 53 -9.74 14.35 16.83
CA PHE A 53 -10.75 15.16 16.20
C PHE A 53 -10.72 15.09 14.68
N SER A 54 -9.91 14.23 14.06
CA SER A 54 -9.79 14.18 12.59
C SER A 54 -10.83 13.28 11.92
N ALA A 55 -11.57 12.46 12.67
CA ALA A 55 -12.51 11.48 12.11
C ALA A 55 -13.71 12.11 11.36
N TRP A 56 -14.01 13.40 11.55
CA TRP A 56 -15.01 14.10 10.73
C TRP A 56 -14.52 14.40 9.30
N GLU A 57 -13.20 14.43 9.07
CA GLU A 57 -12.61 14.69 7.74
C GLU A 57 -12.84 13.47 6.85
N VAL A 58 -13.89 13.52 6.03
CA VAL A 58 -14.23 12.51 5.01
C VAL A 58 -13.44 12.74 3.70
N PRO A 59 -13.22 11.70 2.87
CA PRO A 59 -12.45 11.79 1.63
C PRO A 59 -13.22 12.49 0.49
N GLU A 60 -13.49 13.79 0.64
CA GLU A 60 -14.29 14.57 -0.30
C GLU A 60 -13.72 14.55 -1.72
N LEU A 61 -12.42 14.78 -1.89
CA LEU A 61 -11.83 14.97 -3.21
C LEU A 61 -11.75 13.65 -3.99
N SER A 62 -11.34 12.57 -3.33
CA SER A 62 -11.25 11.24 -3.93
C SER A 62 -12.63 10.64 -4.17
N ALA A 63 -13.61 10.84 -3.28
CA ALA A 63 -14.99 10.41 -3.51
C ALA A 63 -15.63 11.15 -4.69
N ALA A 64 -15.52 12.48 -4.73
CA ALA A 64 -16.05 13.27 -5.82
C ALA A 64 -15.38 12.92 -7.16
N TRP A 65 -14.07 12.59 -7.15
CA TRP A 65 -13.40 12.10 -8.34
C TRP A 65 -13.92 10.74 -8.79
N CYS A 66 -14.07 9.76 -7.89
CA CYS A 66 -14.59 8.43 -8.26
C CYS A 66 -15.94 8.53 -8.97
N LEU A 67 -16.84 9.41 -8.50
CA LEU A 67 -18.13 9.64 -9.14
C LEU A 67 -17.99 10.29 -10.53
N ARG A 68 -17.15 11.33 -10.65
CA ARG A 68 -16.91 11.99 -11.95
C ARG A 68 -16.29 11.05 -12.98
N GLU A 69 -15.37 10.19 -12.58
CA GLU A 69 -14.72 9.19 -13.44
C GLU A 69 -15.76 8.26 -14.09
N ALA A 70 -16.82 7.91 -13.35
CA ALA A 70 -17.92 7.08 -13.83
C ALA A 70 -19.08 7.87 -14.45
N GLY A 71 -18.98 9.21 -14.53
CA GLY A 71 -20.08 10.07 -15.00
C GLY A 71 -21.32 10.06 -14.09
N LEU A 72 -21.14 9.77 -12.80
CA LEU A 72 -22.21 9.70 -11.81
C LEU A 72 -22.29 10.97 -10.96
N ARG A 73 -23.49 11.26 -10.47
CA ARG A 73 -23.74 12.22 -9.40
C ARG A 73 -24.02 11.47 -8.09
N PRO A 74 -23.91 12.12 -6.92
CA PRO A 74 -24.20 11.48 -5.65
C PRO A 74 -25.60 10.86 -5.55
N GLU A 75 -26.62 11.45 -6.19
CA GLU A 75 -28.00 10.93 -6.22
C GLU A 75 -28.13 9.61 -7.01
N ASP A 76 -27.16 9.30 -7.85
CA ASP A 76 -27.19 8.13 -8.72
C ASP A 76 -26.65 6.87 -8.00
N LEU A 77 -26.14 7.00 -6.77
CA LEU A 77 -25.65 5.90 -5.94
C LEU A 77 -26.81 5.10 -5.33
N ASP A 78 -26.66 3.78 -5.23
CA ASP A 78 -27.61 2.92 -4.50
C ASP A 78 -27.23 2.79 -3.01
N ALA A 79 -25.93 2.94 -2.69
CA ALA A 79 -25.41 2.88 -1.33
C ALA A 79 -24.06 3.59 -1.20
N VAL A 80 -23.77 4.06 0.02
CA VAL A 80 -22.42 4.45 0.45
C VAL A 80 -21.99 3.54 1.59
N ALA A 81 -20.89 2.80 1.43
CA ALA A 81 -20.41 1.84 2.42
C ALA A 81 -19.29 2.47 3.27
N TYR A 82 -19.55 2.74 4.55
CA TYR A 82 -18.58 3.34 5.47
C TYR A 82 -17.89 2.23 6.29
N SER A 83 -16.56 2.14 6.22
CA SER A 83 -15.76 1.01 6.71
C SER A 83 -15.51 0.97 8.23
N PHE A 84 -16.51 1.36 9.03
CA PHE A 84 -16.48 1.26 10.49
C PHE A 84 -17.90 1.31 11.05
N ASP A 85 -18.26 0.41 11.97
CA ASP A 85 -19.59 0.40 12.59
C ASP A 85 -19.56 0.90 14.06
N PRO A 86 -20.01 2.15 14.33
CA PRO A 86 -20.02 2.68 15.69
C PRO A 86 -20.98 1.95 16.64
N ALA A 87 -21.89 1.10 16.14
CA ALA A 87 -22.74 0.28 17.00
C ALA A 87 -21.98 -0.87 17.66
N LEU A 88 -20.81 -1.28 17.13
CA LEU A 88 -20.06 -2.43 17.63
C LEU A 88 -19.06 -2.10 18.75
N CYS A 89 -18.74 -0.82 18.98
CA CYS A 89 -17.67 -0.42 19.91
C CYS A 89 -17.94 -0.76 21.39
N GLY A 90 -19.19 -1.01 21.80
CA GLY A 90 -19.53 -1.39 23.18
C GLY A 90 -19.03 -0.38 24.23
N ASP A 91 -18.47 -0.90 25.32
CA ASP A 91 -17.81 -0.10 26.37
C ASP A 91 -16.33 0.13 26.01
N LEU A 92 -16.01 1.37 25.64
CA LEU A 92 -14.67 1.78 25.24
C LEU A 92 -13.64 1.63 26.36
N ALA A 93 -14.04 1.79 27.63
CA ALA A 93 -13.14 1.62 28.77
C ALA A 93 -12.71 0.15 28.95
N ALA A 94 -13.52 -0.80 28.46
CA ALA A 94 -13.24 -2.23 28.54
C ALA A 94 -12.24 -2.71 27.46
N LEU A 95 -11.86 -1.86 26.50
CA LEU A 95 -10.92 -2.23 25.43
C LEU A 95 -9.48 -2.39 25.91
N GLY A 96 -9.14 -1.85 27.09
CA GLY A 96 -7.78 -1.90 27.63
C GLY A 96 -6.76 -1.08 26.84
N VAL A 97 -7.22 -0.19 25.95
CA VAL A 97 -6.40 0.76 25.20
C VAL A 97 -6.65 2.16 25.74
N ASP A 98 -5.59 2.86 26.16
CA ASP A 98 -5.67 4.23 26.65
C ASP A 98 -5.74 5.21 25.45
N ASP A 99 -6.94 5.36 24.87
CA ASP A 99 -7.24 6.37 23.85
C ASP A 99 -8.38 7.29 24.35
N PRO A 100 -8.05 8.46 24.94
CA PRO A 100 -9.06 9.38 25.50
C PRO A 100 -10.01 9.97 24.45
N ALA A 101 -9.76 9.72 23.16
CA ALA A 101 -10.57 10.21 22.07
C ALA A 101 -11.55 9.21 21.47
N ASP A 102 -11.56 7.97 21.93
CA ASP A 102 -12.42 6.93 21.38
C ASP A 102 -13.90 7.37 21.36
N ALA A 103 -14.38 7.99 22.44
CA ALA A 103 -15.76 8.46 22.52
C ALA A 103 -16.10 9.51 21.44
N MET A 104 -15.17 10.44 21.19
CA MET A 104 -15.35 11.46 20.15
C MET A 104 -15.25 10.85 18.75
N ARG A 105 -14.32 9.93 18.53
CA ARG A 105 -14.17 9.21 17.25
C ARG A 105 -15.43 8.44 16.90
N VAL A 106 -16.01 7.74 17.87
CA VAL A 106 -17.27 6.99 17.71
C VAL A 106 -18.45 7.94 17.45
N ASP A 107 -18.55 9.08 18.13
CA ASP A 107 -19.58 10.10 17.84
C ASP A 107 -19.45 10.63 16.41
N TYR A 108 -18.24 10.90 15.93
CA TYR A 108 -18.01 11.30 14.54
C TYR A 108 -18.36 10.21 13.54
N ALA A 109 -18.07 8.94 13.83
CA ALA A 109 -18.52 7.82 13.00
C ALA A 109 -20.06 7.74 12.91
N ARG A 110 -20.78 7.95 14.03
CA ARG A 110 -22.26 8.01 14.02
C ARG A 110 -22.80 9.14 13.13
N ARG A 111 -22.04 10.23 13.02
CA ARG A 111 -22.37 11.41 12.21
C ARG A 111 -21.79 11.39 10.80
N ALA A 112 -21.05 10.34 10.45
CA ALA A 112 -20.46 10.19 9.11
C ALA A 112 -21.49 10.37 7.98
N PRO A 113 -22.76 9.90 8.09
CA PRO A 113 -23.75 10.14 7.05
C PRO A 113 -23.99 11.62 6.74
N GLN A 114 -24.01 12.48 7.76
CA GLN A 114 -24.20 13.92 7.58
C GLN A 114 -22.95 14.59 7.02
N PHE A 115 -21.75 14.17 7.45
CA PHE A 115 -20.49 14.69 6.89
C PHE A 115 -20.36 14.32 5.41
N LEU A 116 -20.73 13.10 5.03
CA LEU A 116 -20.73 12.66 3.64
C LEU A 116 -21.73 13.42 2.78
N ALA A 117 -22.95 13.66 3.27
CA ALA A 117 -23.94 14.45 2.54
C ALA A 117 -23.55 15.93 2.39
N ALA A 118 -22.79 16.48 3.35
CA ALA A 118 -22.22 17.81 3.22
C ALA A 118 -21.07 17.86 2.18
N ALA A 119 -20.21 16.84 2.16
CA ALA A 119 -19.10 16.72 1.22
C ALA A 119 -19.53 16.36 -0.21
N LEU A 120 -20.65 15.63 -0.36
CA LEU A 120 -21.23 15.20 -1.63
C LEU A 120 -22.68 15.70 -1.73
N PRO A 121 -22.90 16.97 -2.10
CA PRO A 121 -24.24 17.54 -2.22
C PRO A 121 -25.11 16.70 -3.15
N GLY A 122 -26.27 16.27 -2.65
CA GLY A 122 -27.18 15.37 -3.36
C GLY A 122 -27.26 13.96 -2.77
N LEU A 123 -26.23 13.54 -2.02
CA LEU A 123 -26.26 12.25 -1.32
C LEU A 123 -27.35 12.24 -0.24
N ASP A 124 -28.19 11.20 -0.23
CA ASP A 124 -29.10 10.94 0.89
C ASP A 124 -28.34 10.23 2.03
N PRO A 125 -28.25 10.83 3.24
CA PRO A 125 -27.61 10.19 4.39
C PRO A 125 -28.16 8.80 4.73
N GLN A 126 -29.40 8.49 4.36
CA GLN A 126 -30.00 7.17 4.60
C GLN A 126 -29.41 6.05 3.73
N GLN A 127 -28.68 6.41 2.67
CA GLN A 127 -27.98 5.45 1.81
C GLN A 127 -26.66 4.96 2.42
N VAL A 128 -26.21 5.57 3.52
CA VAL A 128 -24.97 5.17 4.20
C VAL A 128 -25.19 3.89 4.98
N ARG A 129 -24.37 2.88 4.70
CA ARG A 129 -24.34 1.58 5.36
C ARG A 129 -23.00 1.41 6.05
N PHE A 130 -23.03 1.13 7.35
CA PHE A 130 -21.82 0.81 8.09
C PHE A 130 -21.41 -0.64 7.82
N VAL A 131 -20.12 -0.85 7.56
CA VAL A 131 -19.49 -2.16 7.38
C VAL A 131 -18.44 -2.33 8.47
N PRO A 132 -18.44 -3.44 9.23
CA PRO A 132 -17.44 -3.66 10.26
C PRO A 132 -16.02 -3.57 9.70
N HIS A 133 -15.11 -2.91 10.40
CA HIS A 133 -13.81 -2.50 9.88
C HIS A 133 -12.98 -3.68 9.36
N HIS A 134 -12.85 -4.74 10.16
CA HIS A 134 -12.12 -5.93 9.73
C HIS A 134 -12.86 -6.77 8.68
N VAL A 135 -14.19 -6.65 8.58
CA VAL A 135 -14.93 -7.25 7.46
C VAL A 135 -14.62 -6.50 6.18
N ALA A 136 -14.50 -5.17 6.22
CA ALA A 136 -14.06 -4.37 5.09
C ALA A 136 -12.62 -4.74 4.67
N HIS A 137 -11.68 -4.86 5.60
CA HIS A 137 -10.34 -5.39 5.29
C HIS A 137 -10.41 -6.76 4.63
N ALA A 138 -11.14 -7.71 5.21
CA ALA A 138 -11.29 -9.05 4.66
C ALA A 138 -11.89 -9.04 3.25
N ALA A 139 -12.93 -8.23 3.01
CA ALA A 139 -13.57 -8.07 1.70
C ALA A 139 -12.61 -7.45 0.67
N SER A 140 -11.76 -6.51 1.08
CA SER A 140 -10.75 -5.91 0.20
C SER A 140 -9.74 -6.92 -0.34
N ALA A 141 -9.60 -8.09 0.27
CA ALA A 141 -8.70 -9.13 -0.19
C ALA A 141 -9.43 -10.37 -0.72
N GLY A 142 -10.32 -10.96 0.09
CA GLY A 142 -11.08 -12.16 -0.28
C GLY A 142 -11.97 -11.93 -1.49
N LEU A 143 -12.83 -10.92 -1.47
CA LEU A 143 -13.72 -10.62 -2.60
C LEU A 143 -12.95 -10.07 -3.81
N ALA A 144 -11.90 -9.28 -3.57
CA ALA A 144 -11.04 -8.76 -4.65
C ALA A 144 -10.29 -9.86 -5.43
N THR A 145 -10.24 -11.09 -4.91
CA THR A 145 -9.61 -12.25 -5.59
C THR A 145 -10.62 -13.29 -6.07
N GLY A 146 -11.93 -13.00 -5.98
CA GLY A 146 -13.00 -13.89 -6.46
C GLY A 146 -13.83 -14.55 -5.37
N GLY A 147 -13.53 -14.32 -4.09
CA GLY A 147 -14.44 -14.67 -3.00
C GLY A 147 -14.40 -16.13 -2.53
N ASP A 148 -13.29 -16.83 -2.78
CA ASP A 148 -13.02 -18.18 -2.26
C ASP A 148 -11.60 -18.30 -1.68
N GLY A 149 -11.49 -18.78 -0.43
CA GLY A 149 -10.20 -19.04 0.22
C GLY A 149 -10.13 -18.56 1.67
N ALA A 150 -8.99 -18.77 2.30
CA ALA A 150 -8.73 -18.21 3.62
C ALA A 150 -8.46 -16.70 3.52
N VAL A 151 -8.87 -15.96 4.55
CA VAL A 151 -8.57 -14.54 4.70
C VAL A 151 -8.01 -14.25 6.09
N LEU A 152 -6.92 -13.50 6.13
CA LEU A 152 -6.21 -13.12 7.34
C LEU A 152 -6.03 -11.60 7.37
N VAL A 153 -6.76 -10.95 8.27
CA VAL A 153 -6.65 -9.51 8.56
C VAL A 153 -5.75 -9.32 9.78
N LEU A 154 -4.68 -8.53 9.62
CA LEU A 154 -3.73 -8.20 10.68
C LEU A 154 -3.57 -6.69 10.75
N ASP A 155 -4.12 -6.07 11.79
CA ASP A 155 -4.29 -4.63 11.83
C ASP A 155 -3.87 -3.99 13.16
N GLY A 156 -3.87 -2.66 13.20
CA GLY A 156 -3.70 -1.90 14.45
C GLY A 156 -4.91 -2.07 15.35
N ARG A 157 -6.08 -1.61 14.88
CA ARG A 157 -7.37 -1.71 15.57
C ARG A 157 -8.54 -1.50 14.61
N GLY A 158 -9.64 -2.18 14.87
CA GLY A 158 -10.98 -1.84 14.38
C GLY A 158 -11.84 -1.25 15.49
N GLU A 159 -13.10 -1.71 15.57
CA GLU A 159 -14.04 -1.29 16.61
C GLU A 159 -13.63 -1.79 17.99
N THR A 160 -13.37 -3.10 18.13
CA THR A 160 -12.99 -3.75 19.41
C THR A 160 -11.86 -4.78 19.27
N ALA A 161 -11.46 -5.09 18.03
CA ALA A 161 -10.50 -6.14 17.71
C ALA A 161 -9.27 -5.56 16.99
N SER A 162 -8.20 -6.35 16.86
CA SER A 162 -6.99 -6.04 16.06
C SER A 162 -6.71 -7.03 14.91
N HIS A 163 -7.49 -8.10 14.84
CA HIS A 163 -7.29 -9.16 13.84
C HIS A 163 -8.61 -9.90 13.56
N LEU A 164 -8.73 -10.43 12.34
CA LEU A 164 -9.80 -11.33 11.91
C LEU A 164 -9.20 -12.45 11.05
N ALA A 165 -9.51 -13.70 11.39
CA ALA A 165 -9.21 -14.87 10.57
C ALA A 165 -10.52 -15.52 10.13
N GLY A 166 -10.66 -15.80 8.84
CA GLY A 166 -11.90 -16.34 8.29
C GLY A 166 -11.71 -17.08 6.98
N VAL A 167 -12.82 -17.57 6.45
CA VAL A 167 -12.88 -18.23 5.15
C VAL A 167 -14.00 -17.61 4.33
N TYR A 168 -13.70 -17.28 3.08
CA TYR A 168 -14.70 -16.96 2.08
C TYR A 168 -15.07 -18.23 1.32
N ARG A 169 -16.38 -18.45 1.15
CA ARG A 169 -16.95 -19.48 0.27
C ARG A 169 -18.13 -18.89 -0.47
N ASP A 170 -18.13 -18.97 -1.79
CA ASP A 170 -19.17 -18.39 -2.65
C ASP A 170 -19.42 -16.90 -2.36
N GLY A 171 -18.35 -16.16 -2.01
CA GLY A 171 -18.44 -14.74 -1.65
C GLY A 171 -18.95 -14.44 -0.24
N GLU A 172 -19.26 -15.45 0.58
CA GLU A 172 -19.71 -15.29 1.96
C GLU A 172 -18.57 -15.52 2.97
N LEU A 173 -18.38 -14.55 3.88
CA LEU A 173 -17.36 -14.63 4.93
C LEU A 173 -17.89 -15.41 6.14
N THR A 174 -17.17 -16.46 6.53
CA THR A 174 -17.28 -17.08 7.86
C THR A 174 -16.07 -16.70 8.70
N THR A 175 -16.28 -15.91 9.75
CA THR A 175 -15.24 -15.60 10.73
C THR A 175 -14.98 -16.81 11.63
N LEU A 176 -13.71 -17.20 11.74
CA LEU A 176 -13.26 -18.33 12.56
C LEU A 176 -12.63 -17.87 13.87
N ALA A 177 -11.87 -16.76 13.83
CA ALA A 177 -11.30 -16.14 15.02
C ALA A 177 -11.21 -14.61 14.84
N ALA A 178 -11.17 -13.90 15.96
CA ALA A 178 -10.87 -12.48 16.02
C ALA A 178 -10.11 -12.19 17.32
N GLN A 179 -9.05 -11.39 17.25
CA GLN A 179 -8.29 -11.01 18.44
C GLN A 179 -8.87 -9.72 19.02
N GLN A 180 -9.37 -9.78 20.25
CA GLN A 180 -9.84 -8.59 20.95
C GLN A 180 -8.67 -7.74 21.44
N LEU A 181 -8.89 -6.42 21.49
CA LEU A 181 -8.04 -5.49 22.21
C LEU A 181 -7.97 -5.88 23.70
N PRO A 182 -6.84 -5.64 24.40
CA PRO A 182 -5.73 -4.77 24.01
C PRO A 182 -4.62 -5.44 23.16
N HIS A 183 -4.71 -6.74 22.90
CA HIS A 183 -3.64 -7.43 22.17
C HIS A 183 -3.69 -7.07 20.68
N SER A 184 -2.61 -6.44 20.18
CA SER A 184 -2.50 -6.03 18.78
C SER A 184 -1.06 -6.08 18.29
N LEU A 185 -0.83 -6.82 17.20
CA LEU A 185 0.47 -6.85 16.52
C LEU A 185 0.76 -5.53 15.80
N GLY A 186 -0.27 -4.82 15.33
CA GLY A 186 -0.11 -3.48 14.77
C GLY A 186 0.33 -2.48 15.82
N LEU A 187 -0.37 -2.42 16.97
CA LEU A 187 0.02 -1.51 18.07
C LEU A 187 1.37 -1.87 18.69
N LEU A 188 1.74 -3.15 18.73
CA LEU A 188 3.10 -3.58 19.10
C LEU A 188 4.15 -2.88 18.22
N TYR A 189 3.95 -2.93 16.90
CA TYR A 189 4.89 -2.38 15.93
C TYR A 189 4.88 -0.84 15.92
N GLU A 190 3.73 -0.21 16.11
CA GLU A 190 3.59 1.24 16.28
C GLU A 190 4.29 1.74 17.55
N ASN A 191 4.13 1.02 18.67
CA ASN A 191 4.78 1.36 19.93
C ASN A 191 6.30 1.26 19.83
N LEU A 192 6.82 0.21 19.17
CA LEU A 192 8.24 0.11 18.83
C LEU A 192 8.68 1.29 17.95
N THR A 193 7.90 1.62 16.93
CA THR A 193 8.19 2.75 16.01
C THR A 193 8.34 4.05 16.79
N ARG A 194 7.44 4.33 17.74
CA ARG A 194 7.53 5.49 18.63
C ARG A 194 8.75 5.44 19.56
N HIS A 195 9.04 4.28 20.16
CA HIS A 195 10.20 4.07 21.04
C HIS A 195 11.53 4.33 20.33
N LEU A 196 11.59 3.95 19.05
CA LEU A 196 12.73 4.22 18.17
C LEU A 196 12.72 5.64 17.57
N GLY A 197 11.94 6.57 18.14
CA GLY A 197 11.93 7.98 17.76
C GLY A 197 11.38 8.26 16.36
N PHE A 198 10.69 7.29 15.76
CA PHE A 198 9.99 7.46 14.48
C PHE A 198 8.53 7.85 14.71
N LEU A 199 7.90 8.32 13.64
CA LEU A 199 6.51 8.70 13.66
C LEU A 199 5.61 7.46 13.53
N HIS A 200 4.90 7.09 14.59
CA HIS A 200 3.91 6.02 14.54
C HIS A 200 2.74 6.33 13.59
N SER A 201 2.09 5.28 13.10
CA SER A 201 1.05 5.28 12.07
C SER A 201 1.53 5.97 10.77
N SER A 202 2.81 5.85 10.45
CA SER A 202 3.45 6.43 9.26
C SER A 202 4.78 5.76 8.91
N ASP A 203 5.68 5.61 9.88
CA ASP A 203 7.10 5.24 9.64
C ASP A 203 7.45 3.79 10.02
N GLU A 204 6.47 2.91 10.22
CA GLU A 204 6.67 1.48 10.54
C GLU A 204 7.57 0.79 9.51
N TYR A 205 7.45 1.15 8.23
CA TYR A 205 8.33 0.60 7.19
C TYR A 205 9.82 0.94 7.41
N LYS A 206 10.16 1.99 8.18
CA LYS A 206 11.55 2.29 8.57
C LYS A 206 12.06 1.30 9.59
N VAL A 207 11.22 0.89 10.54
CA VAL A 207 11.55 -0.16 11.52
C VAL A 207 11.77 -1.49 10.81
N MET A 208 10.93 -1.81 9.82
CA MET A 208 11.11 -3.00 8.98
C MET A 208 12.45 -2.97 8.22
N ALA A 209 12.84 -1.82 7.67
CA ALA A 209 14.15 -1.67 7.03
C ALA A 209 15.32 -1.71 8.03
N LEU A 210 15.15 -1.14 9.22
CA LEU A 210 16.17 -1.16 10.28
C LEU A 210 16.43 -2.57 10.80
N ALA A 211 15.39 -3.41 10.84
CA ALA A 211 15.49 -4.79 11.31
C ALA A 211 16.53 -5.63 10.54
N SER A 212 16.79 -5.33 9.25
CA SER A 212 17.80 -6.05 8.45
C SER A 212 19.25 -5.69 8.82
N TYR A 213 19.46 -4.66 9.66
CA TYR A 213 20.78 -4.24 10.13
C TYR A 213 21.15 -4.84 11.50
N GLY A 214 20.19 -5.44 12.20
CA GLY A 214 20.38 -5.98 13.54
C GLY A 214 20.49 -7.50 13.59
N ARG A 215 20.67 -8.01 14.81
CA ARG A 215 20.52 -9.43 15.16
C ARG A 215 19.38 -9.57 16.16
N PRO A 216 18.59 -10.66 16.14
CA PRO A 216 17.43 -10.82 17.01
C PRO A 216 17.82 -11.19 18.46
N ARG A 217 18.61 -10.34 19.11
CA ARG A 217 19.21 -10.55 20.45
C ARG A 217 18.18 -10.77 21.56
N PHE A 218 17.04 -10.11 21.49
CA PHE A 218 15.97 -10.13 22.49
C PHE A 218 14.83 -11.10 22.17
N LEU A 219 14.99 -11.95 21.14
CA LEU A 219 13.89 -12.80 20.66
C LEU A 219 13.39 -13.80 21.72
N ALA A 220 14.29 -14.31 22.57
CA ALA A 220 13.91 -15.26 23.62
C ALA A 220 12.91 -14.62 24.61
N GLU A 221 13.21 -13.42 25.09
CA GLU A 221 12.33 -12.65 25.99
C GLU A 221 11.01 -12.27 25.30
N LEU A 222 11.07 -11.81 24.04
CA LEU A 222 9.86 -11.44 23.30
C LEU A 222 8.92 -12.62 23.02
N ARG A 223 9.40 -13.87 22.99
CA ARG A 223 8.53 -15.05 22.86
C ARG A 223 7.67 -15.28 24.10
N GLU A 224 8.11 -14.84 25.27
CA GLU A 224 7.31 -14.91 26.50
C GLU A 224 6.21 -13.84 26.48
N LEU A 225 6.52 -12.65 25.94
CA LEU A 225 5.62 -11.49 25.93
C LEU A 225 4.66 -11.46 24.73
N VAL A 226 5.02 -12.06 23.60
CA VAL A 226 4.25 -12.00 22.36
C VAL A 226 4.13 -13.40 21.77
N HIS A 227 2.96 -14.03 21.87
CA HIS A 227 2.78 -15.43 21.46
C HIS A 227 1.39 -15.71 20.89
N ALA A 228 1.30 -16.63 19.93
CA ALA A 228 0.00 -17.14 19.48
C ALA A 228 -0.62 -18.03 20.57
N THR A 229 -1.94 -18.04 20.68
CA THR A 229 -2.65 -18.81 21.72
C THR A 229 -3.11 -20.19 21.26
N GLY A 230 -2.91 -20.52 19.97
CA GLY A 230 -3.25 -21.83 19.39
C GLY A 230 -4.74 -22.01 19.03
N ASP A 231 -5.58 -21.02 19.32
CA ASP A 231 -7.01 -20.96 19.03
C ASP A 231 -7.34 -19.90 17.95
N GLY A 232 -6.34 -19.46 17.20
CA GLY A 232 -6.45 -18.40 16.20
C GLY A 232 -6.24 -16.99 16.75
N GLY A 233 -6.02 -16.85 18.06
CA GLY A 233 -5.64 -15.60 18.70
C GLY A 233 -4.14 -15.48 19.01
N PHE A 234 -3.79 -14.38 19.67
CA PHE A 234 -2.46 -14.10 20.18
C PHE A 234 -2.52 -13.18 21.41
N ARG A 235 -1.45 -13.18 22.20
CA ARG A 235 -1.22 -12.21 23.26
C ARG A 235 -0.04 -11.31 22.93
N VAL A 236 -0.21 -10.05 23.31
CA VAL A 236 0.85 -9.04 23.37
C VAL A 236 0.80 -8.49 24.78
N GLU A 237 1.74 -8.91 25.62
CA GLU A 237 1.92 -8.41 26.97
C GLU A 237 2.65 -7.06 26.96
N GLN A 238 2.66 -6.38 28.10
CA GLN A 238 3.39 -5.13 28.24
C GLN A 238 4.91 -5.36 28.12
N ILE A 239 5.56 -4.60 27.24
CA ILE A 239 7.01 -4.66 27.02
C ILE A 239 7.66 -3.44 27.67
N ASP A 240 8.65 -3.67 28.53
CA ASP A 240 9.52 -2.62 29.08
C ASP A 240 10.61 -2.26 28.05
N TRP A 241 10.24 -1.46 27.05
CA TRP A 241 11.16 -1.10 25.96
C TRP A 241 12.50 -0.53 26.44
N PRO A 242 12.55 0.40 27.42
CA PRO A 242 13.81 0.90 27.98
C PRO A 242 14.74 -0.17 28.57
N ALA A 243 14.21 -1.30 29.05
CA ALA A 243 15.02 -2.41 29.55
C ALA A 243 15.72 -3.18 28.41
N LEU A 244 15.11 -3.22 27.22
CA LEU A 244 15.68 -3.87 26.03
C LEU A 244 16.68 -2.95 25.30
N ALA A 245 16.26 -1.74 24.96
CA ALA A 245 17.10 -0.73 24.33
C ALA A 245 16.64 0.67 24.75
N LYS A 246 17.59 1.59 24.94
CA LYS A 246 17.28 2.97 25.32
C LYS A 246 16.33 3.62 24.30
N ALA A 247 15.36 4.40 24.77
CA ALA A 247 14.49 5.18 23.89
C ALA A 247 15.32 6.18 23.05
N ARG A 248 14.96 6.33 21.77
CA ARG A 248 15.64 7.24 20.84
C ARG A 248 14.85 8.53 20.68
N ALA A 249 15.50 9.69 20.83
CA ALA A 249 14.93 10.96 20.37
C ALA A 249 14.93 11.02 18.83
N ALA A 250 13.99 11.75 18.23
CA ALA A 250 13.82 11.74 16.77
C ALA A 250 15.08 12.18 15.99
N ASP A 251 15.89 13.06 16.57
CA ASP A 251 17.13 13.63 16.04
C ASP A 251 18.40 12.86 16.46
N ALA A 252 18.30 11.91 17.37
CA ALA A 252 19.44 11.12 17.84
C ALA A 252 19.83 10.02 16.84
N GLU A 253 21.11 9.64 16.82
CA GLU A 253 21.60 8.56 15.96
C GLU A 253 20.99 7.20 16.30
N LEU A 254 20.81 6.36 15.27
CA LEU A 254 20.46 4.96 15.44
C LEU A 254 21.70 4.18 15.88
N THR A 255 21.51 3.20 16.77
CA THR A 255 22.59 2.39 17.36
C THR A 255 22.38 0.93 16.99
N ALA A 256 23.40 0.09 17.22
CA ALA A 256 23.27 -1.36 17.04
C ALA A 256 22.16 -1.96 17.94
N ASP A 257 22.00 -1.47 19.17
CA ASP A 257 20.93 -1.93 20.06
C ASP A 257 19.53 -1.62 19.51
N HIS A 258 19.34 -0.46 18.87
CA HIS A 258 18.08 -0.12 18.20
C HIS A 258 17.81 -1.08 17.03
N ALA A 259 18.83 -1.43 16.26
CA ALA A 259 18.71 -2.38 15.15
C ALA A 259 18.43 -3.81 15.66
N ASP A 260 19.12 -4.24 16.72
CA ASP A 260 18.89 -5.54 17.37
C ASP A 260 17.46 -5.65 17.91
N LEU A 261 16.93 -4.58 18.53
CA LEU A 261 15.55 -4.54 19.01
C LEU A 261 14.55 -4.63 17.86
N ALA A 262 14.76 -3.84 16.79
CA ALA A 262 13.92 -3.92 15.59
C ALA A 262 13.94 -5.32 14.96
N SER A 263 15.13 -5.93 14.86
CA SER A 263 15.34 -7.30 14.38
C SER A 263 14.60 -8.34 15.23
N SER A 264 14.67 -8.22 16.56
CA SER A 264 13.98 -9.11 17.49
C SER A 264 12.46 -9.04 17.39
N VAL A 265 11.88 -7.83 17.35
CA VAL A 265 10.43 -7.66 17.23
C VAL A 265 9.94 -8.09 15.85
N GLN A 266 10.68 -7.76 14.79
CA GLN A 266 10.38 -8.21 13.43
C GLN A 266 10.36 -9.75 13.36
N ALA A 267 11.39 -10.43 13.89
CA ALA A 267 11.44 -11.88 13.92
C ALA A 267 10.27 -12.49 14.72
N ARG A 268 9.89 -11.90 15.86
CA ARG A 268 8.77 -12.42 16.65
C ARG A 268 7.42 -12.18 15.98
N LEU A 269 7.23 -11.01 15.36
CA LEU A 269 6.05 -10.70 14.56
C LEU A 269 5.85 -11.75 13.45
N GLU A 270 6.94 -12.11 12.75
CA GLU A 270 6.92 -13.13 11.71
C GLU A 270 6.57 -14.52 12.24
N GLU A 271 7.10 -14.91 13.41
CA GLU A 271 6.77 -16.20 14.04
C GLU A 271 5.28 -16.30 14.38
N VAL A 272 4.70 -15.28 15.02
CA VAL A 272 3.27 -15.26 15.35
C VAL A 272 2.41 -15.33 14.08
N GLN A 273 2.72 -14.52 13.06
CA GLN A 273 1.95 -14.51 11.82
C GLN A 273 1.98 -15.87 11.10
N LEU A 274 3.13 -16.54 11.10
CA LEU A 274 3.26 -17.88 10.54
C LEU A 274 2.42 -18.90 11.34
N GLU A 275 2.47 -18.85 12.66
CA GLU A 275 1.63 -19.70 13.54
C GLU A 275 0.13 -19.49 13.27
N LEU A 276 -0.31 -18.24 13.12
CA LEU A 276 -1.70 -17.90 12.77
C LEU A 276 -2.10 -18.41 11.38
N ALA A 277 -1.20 -18.32 10.39
CA ALA A 277 -1.45 -18.85 9.05
C ALA A 277 -1.62 -20.38 9.06
N HIS A 278 -0.80 -21.10 9.82
CA HIS A 278 -0.92 -22.56 10.00
C HIS A 278 -2.23 -22.94 10.70
N TRP A 279 -2.60 -22.23 11.77
CA TRP A 279 -3.88 -22.44 12.45
C TRP A 279 -5.06 -22.21 11.50
N LEU A 280 -5.05 -21.09 10.75
CA LEU A 280 -6.13 -20.72 9.84
C LEU A 280 -6.30 -21.75 8.73
N PHE A 281 -5.20 -22.26 8.16
CA PHE A 281 -5.27 -23.31 7.16
C PHE A 281 -6.01 -24.55 7.68
N ALA A 282 -5.65 -25.02 8.88
CA ALA A 282 -6.32 -26.17 9.50
C ALA A 282 -7.79 -25.87 9.80
N ALA A 283 -8.09 -24.73 10.42
CA ALA A 283 -9.44 -24.34 10.81
C ALA A 283 -10.37 -24.09 9.61
N ALA A 284 -9.84 -23.60 8.49
CA ALA A 284 -10.60 -23.34 7.26
C ALA A 284 -10.82 -24.60 6.39
N GLY A 285 -10.22 -25.75 6.77
CA GLY A 285 -10.31 -27.00 6.02
C GLY A 285 -9.32 -27.13 4.87
N GLY A 286 -8.16 -26.48 4.96
CA GLY A 286 -7.04 -26.58 4.03
C GLY A 286 -7.25 -25.91 2.66
N PRO A 287 -7.71 -24.64 2.58
CA PRO A 287 -7.86 -23.98 1.28
C PRO A 287 -6.50 -23.70 0.64
N THR A 288 -6.47 -23.65 -0.69
CA THR A 288 -5.22 -23.45 -1.44
C THR A 288 -4.70 -22.01 -1.42
N MET A 289 -5.60 -21.04 -1.21
CA MET A 289 -5.33 -19.61 -1.27
C MET A 289 -5.47 -18.99 0.13
N LEU A 290 -4.47 -18.19 0.51
CA LEU A 290 -4.55 -17.22 1.60
C LEU A 290 -4.57 -15.81 1.02
N THR A 291 -5.55 -15.02 1.44
CA THR A 291 -5.63 -13.58 1.17
C THR A 291 -5.34 -12.79 2.44
N MET A 292 -4.62 -11.68 2.33
CA MET A 292 -4.21 -10.87 3.48
C MET A 292 -4.50 -9.37 3.29
N ALA A 293 -4.91 -8.73 4.37
CA ALA A 293 -5.14 -7.28 4.49
C ALA A 293 -4.88 -6.81 5.95
N GLY A 294 -5.11 -5.53 6.23
CA GLY A 294 -4.73 -4.87 7.48
C GLY A 294 -3.33 -4.24 7.38
N GLY A 295 -3.07 -3.19 8.17
CA GLY A 295 -1.83 -2.43 8.08
C GLY A 295 -0.55 -3.27 8.25
N VAL A 296 -0.62 -4.35 9.06
CA VAL A 296 0.51 -5.25 9.30
C VAL A 296 0.82 -6.09 8.05
N ALA A 297 -0.16 -6.36 7.18
CA ALA A 297 0.05 -7.10 5.94
C ALA A 297 0.85 -6.30 4.89
N LEU A 298 1.19 -5.03 5.14
CA LEU A 298 2.20 -4.29 4.36
C LEU A 298 3.65 -4.73 4.67
N ASN A 299 3.86 -5.56 5.70
CA ASN A 299 5.15 -6.12 6.07
C ASN A 299 5.57 -7.22 5.09
N CYS A 300 6.27 -6.83 4.03
CA CYS A 300 6.71 -7.73 2.97
C CYS A 300 7.71 -8.81 3.40
N VAL A 301 8.35 -8.64 4.56
CA VAL A 301 9.26 -9.65 5.13
C VAL A 301 8.42 -10.80 5.73
N ALA A 302 7.43 -10.46 6.56
CA ALA A 302 6.49 -11.44 7.11
C ALA A 302 5.68 -12.16 6.02
N ASN A 303 5.20 -11.44 5.01
CA ASN A 303 4.48 -12.03 3.89
C ASN A 303 5.32 -13.06 3.13
N ALA A 304 6.61 -12.76 2.89
CA ALA A 304 7.51 -13.68 2.20
C ALA A 304 7.77 -14.95 3.00
N ARG A 305 7.88 -14.84 4.32
CA ARG A 305 8.00 -16.01 5.20
C ARG A 305 6.74 -16.86 5.22
N ILE A 306 5.54 -16.25 5.30
CA ILE A 306 4.27 -16.97 5.21
C ILE A 306 4.16 -17.70 3.86
N ALA A 307 4.54 -17.06 2.75
CA ALA A 307 4.49 -17.69 1.44
C ALA A 307 5.49 -18.85 1.28
N ALA A 308 6.64 -18.79 1.95
CA ALA A 308 7.68 -19.83 1.86
C ALA A 308 7.49 -20.99 2.83
N GLU A 309 7.06 -20.71 4.07
CA GLU A 309 7.01 -21.67 5.18
C GLU A 309 5.57 -22.02 5.61
N GLY A 310 4.58 -21.30 5.08
CA GLY A 310 3.17 -21.53 5.36
C GLY A 310 2.57 -22.69 4.56
N PRO A 311 1.38 -23.16 4.92
CA PRO A 311 0.75 -24.33 4.30
C PRO A 311 -0.02 -24.00 3.00
N PHE A 312 -0.09 -22.74 2.60
CA PHE A 312 -0.89 -22.31 1.45
C PHE A 312 -0.11 -22.42 0.15
N ALA A 313 -0.76 -22.90 -0.90
CA ALA A 313 -0.17 -22.98 -2.24
C ALA A 313 -0.04 -21.60 -2.91
N ARG A 314 -0.90 -20.64 -2.52
CA ARG A 314 -0.91 -19.27 -3.04
C ARG A 314 -1.18 -18.30 -1.89
N VAL A 315 -0.38 -17.24 -1.84
CA VAL A 315 -0.58 -16.11 -0.92
C VAL A 315 -0.76 -14.85 -1.75
N TRP A 316 -1.85 -14.14 -1.51
CA TRP A 316 -2.15 -12.86 -2.15
C TRP A 316 -2.36 -11.80 -1.07
N VAL A 317 -1.78 -10.63 -1.27
CA VAL A 317 -1.85 -9.52 -0.31
C VAL A 317 -2.41 -8.30 -1.05
N GLN A 318 -3.35 -7.59 -0.42
CA GLN A 318 -3.96 -6.40 -0.99
C GLN A 318 -2.92 -5.27 -1.18
N PRO A 319 -2.68 -4.74 -2.41
CA PRO A 319 -1.78 -3.59 -2.62
C PRO A 319 -2.06 -2.38 -1.73
N ALA A 320 -3.33 -2.10 -1.43
CA ALA A 320 -3.75 -1.09 -0.47
C ALA A 320 -4.13 -1.72 0.89
N ALA A 321 -3.33 -2.65 1.44
CA ALA A 321 -3.71 -3.46 2.60
C ALA A 321 -4.03 -2.67 3.89
N GLY A 322 -3.48 -1.46 4.06
CA GLY A 322 -3.84 -0.59 5.19
C GLY A 322 -5.26 -0.02 5.07
N ASP A 323 -5.61 0.91 5.95
CA ASP A 323 -6.98 1.45 6.10
C ASP A 323 -7.58 1.99 4.80
N ALA A 324 -6.76 2.53 3.90
CA ALA A 324 -7.21 2.96 2.57
C ALA A 324 -8.04 1.87 1.89
N GLY A 325 -7.55 0.62 1.87
CA GLY A 325 -8.20 -0.52 1.21
C GLY A 325 -9.56 -0.91 1.78
N THR A 326 -9.88 -0.50 3.00
CA THR A 326 -11.20 -0.73 3.59
C THR A 326 -12.31 0.01 2.86
N ALA A 327 -12.00 1.12 2.17
CA ALA A 327 -12.96 1.78 1.27
C ALA A 327 -13.40 0.81 0.17
N LEU A 328 -12.45 0.20 -0.53
CA LEU A 328 -12.73 -0.81 -1.55
C LEU A 328 -13.47 -2.01 -0.95
N GLY A 329 -12.97 -2.54 0.16
CA GLY A 329 -13.59 -3.69 0.82
C GLY A 329 -15.03 -3.47 1.27
N ALA A 330 -15.35 -2.30 1.82
CA ALA A 330 -16.72 -1.95 2.20
C ALA A 330 -17.65 -1.89 0.99
N ALA A 331 -17.20 -1.31 -0.13
CA ALA A 331 -17.95 -1.30 -1.38
C ALA A 331 -18.21 -2.72 -1.92
N LEU A 332 -17.17 -3.56 -1.97
CA LEU A 332 -17.27 -4.94 -2.43
C LEU A 332 -18.19 -5.77 -1.55
N HIS A 333 -18.12 -5.60 -0.22
CA HIS A 333 -18.99 -6.31 0.72
C HIS A 333 -20.48 -5.99 0.48
N VAL A 334 -20.80 -4.71 0.29
CA VAL A 334 -22.18 -4.27 0.02
C VAL A 334 -22.63 -4.70 -1.38
N ALA A 335 -21.74 -4.68 -2.38
CA ALA A 335 -22.03 -5.13 -3.74
C ALA A 335 -22.24 -6.67 -3.82
N ALA A 336 -21.46 -7.45 -3.07
CA ALA A 336 -21.56 -8.92 -3.05
C ALA A 336 -22.92 -9.42 -2.54
N ALA A 337 -23.60 -8.63 -1.70
CA ALA A 337 -24.96 -8.96 -1.27
C ALA A 337 -25.99 -8.92 -2.41
N ALA A 338 -25.69 -8.18 -3.50
CA ALA A 338 -26.57 -8.02 -4.65
C ALA A 338 -26.17 -8.84 -5.89
N GLY A 339 -24.94 -9.36 -5.94
CA GLY A 339 -24.45 -10.10 -7.10
C GLY A 339 -23.02 -10.60 -6.95
N VAL A 340 -22.49 -11.14 -8.05
CA VAL A 340 -21.11 -11.63 -8.11
C VAL A 340 -20.15 -10.46 -8.24
N VAL A 341 -19.05 -10.49 -7.48
CA VAL A 341 -17.96 -9.52 -7.56
C VAL A 341 -16.88 -10.01 -8.52
N GLU A 342 -16.45 -9.16 -9.45
CA GLU A 342 -15.32 -9.45 -10.32
C GLU A 342 -13.99 -9.31 -9.56
N PRO A 343 -13.03 -10.22 -9.76
CA PRO A 343 -11.68 -10.04 -9.24
C PRO A 343 -11.05 -8.73 -9.72
N MET A 344 -10.30 -8.08 -8.82
CA MET A 344 -9.52 -6.89 -9.14
C MET A 344 -8.45 -7.22 -10.18
N ARG A 345 -8.40 -6.45 -11.26
CA ARG A 345 -7.48 -6.68 -12.39
C ARG A 345 -6.07 -6.19 -12.13
N GLY A 346 -5.92 -5.12 -11.34
CA GLY A 346 -4.67 -4.44 -11.07
C GLY A 346 -4.86 -3.34 -10.03
N ALA A 347 -3.77 -2.69 -9.65
CA ALA A 347 -3.79 -1.58 -8.69
C ALA A 347 -3.95 -0.21 -9.37
N ASP A 348 -3.97 -0.14 -10.71
CA ASP A 348 -4.14 1.05 -11.56
C ASP A 348 -5.58 1.59 -11.53
N LEU A 349 -6.06 1.89 -10.32
CA LEU A 349 -7.45 2.26 -10.04
C LEU A 349 -7.64 3.77 -9.84
N GLY A 350 -6.57 4.56 -9.86
CA GLY A 350 -6.57 6.01 -9.64
C GLY A 350 -6.79 6.85 -10.90
N ARG A 351 -6.35 8.11 -10.86
CA ARG A 351 -6.55 9.10 -11.93
C ARG A 351 -5.70 8.81 -13.16
N GLY A 352 -6.34 8.76 -14.33
CA GLY A 352 -5.70 8.79 -15.65
C GLY A 352 -5.73 10.19 -16.27
N TRP A 353 -4.92 10.38 -17.31
CA TRP A 353 -4.84 11.65 -18.06
C TRP A 353 -4.71 11.33 -19.55
N SER A 354 -5.44 12.06 -20.39
CA SER A 354 -5.33 11.97 -21.85
C SER A 354 -4.07 12.67 -22.37
N ASP A 355 -3.58 12.25 -23.54
CA ASP A 355 -2.45 12.90 -24.21
C ASP A 355 -2.70 14.41 -24.38
N GLU A 356 -3.93 14.80 -24.72
CA GLU A 356 -4.34 16.19 -24.90
C GLU A 356 -4.22 17.01 -23.60
N GLU A 357 -4.66 16.45 -22.46
CA GLU A 357 -4.53 17.10 -21.16
C GLU A 357 -3.07 17.23 -20.73
N LEU A 358 -2.26 16.19 -20.96
CA LEU A 358 -0.82 16.21 -20.65
C LEU A 358 -0.10 17.27 -21.47
N GLU A 359 -0.36 17.33 -22.79
CA GLU A 359 0.24 18.32 -23.68
C GLU A 359 -0.20 19.75 -23.31
N ALA A 360 -1.48 19.93 -22.96
CA ALA A 360 -2.00 21.23 -22.54
C ALA A 360 -1.28 21.76 -21.29
N GLU A 361 -1.00 20.91 -20.29
CA GLU A 361 -0.23 21.31 -19.10
C GLU A 361 1.23 21.64 -19.45
N LEU A 362 1.88 20.88 -20.34
CA LEU A 362 3.24 21.17 -20.81
C LEU A 362 3.31 22.53 -21.52
N ARG A 363 2.37 22.79 -22.43
CA ARG A 363 2.26 24.08 -23.14
C ARG A 363 2.02 25.23 -22.18
N ARG A 364 1.13 25.05 -21.20
CA ARG A 364 0.85 26.06 -20.17
C ARG A 364 2.08 26.36 -19.33
N ALA A 365 2.86 25.34 -18.98
CA ALA A 365 4.11 25.49 -18.23
C ALA A 365 5.28 26.04 -19.07
N ALA A 366 5.09 26.21 -20.39
CA ALA A 366 6.13 26.60 -21.35
C ALA A 366 7.39 25.72 -21.28
N LEU A 367 7.23 24.44 -20.90
CA LEU A 367 8.34 23.50 -20.88
C LEU A 367 8.64 23.01 -22.31
N PRO A 368 9.90 22.99 -22.76
CA PRO A 368 10.24 22.38 -24.04
C PRO A 368 10.08 20.86 -23.94
N TYR A 369 9.27 20.28 -24.81
CA TYR A 369 9.01 18.85 -24.86
C TYR A 369 9.15 18.31 -26.28
N SER A 370 9.29 17.00 -26.39
CA SER A 370 9.21 16.25 -27.65
C SER A 370 8.23 15.10 -27.51
N ARG A 371 7.76 14.54 -28.63
CA ARG A 371 6.96 13.31 -28.68
C ARG A 371 7.77 12.24 -29.40
N PRO A 372 8.63 11.48 -28.71
CA PRO A 372 9.43 10.42 -29.34
C PRO A 372 8.51 9.35 -29.95
N ALA A 373 9.02 8.64 -30.97
CA ALA A 373 8.30 7.51 -31.57
C ALA A 373 8.08 6.36 -30.56
N ASP A 374 8.96 6.26 -29.57
CA ASP A 374 8.87 5.28 -28.48
C ASP A 374 9.41 5.86 -27.17
N ILE A 375 8.50 6.23 -26.26
CA ILE A 375 8.86 6.77 -24.95
C ILE A 375 9.58 5.74 -24.07
N ALA A 376 9.32 4.43 -24.27
CA ALA A 376 9.97 3.37 -23.52
C ALA A 376 11.45 3.26 -23.90
N ALA A 377 11.78 3.33 -25.20
CA ALA A 377 13.15 3.36 -25.68
C ALA A 377 13.91 4.63 -25.24
N GLU A 378 13.25 5.79 -25.26
CA GLU A 378 13.85 7.06 -24.79
C GLU A 378 14.19 6.98 -23.30
N ALA A 379 13.24 6.52 -22.47
CA ALA A 379 13.47 6.32 -21.05
C ALA A 379 14.59 5.31 -20.78
N ALA A 380 14.58 4.16 -21.48
CA ALA A 380 15.62 3.15 -21.37
C ALA A 380 17.01 3.70 -21.74
N GLN A 381 17.11 4.58 -22.72
CA GLN A 381 18.36 5.24 -23.09
C GLN A 381 18.88 6.18 -22.00
N VAL A 382 17.99 6.97 -21.37
CA VAL A 382 18.37 7.84 -20.23
C VAL A 382 18.82 7.00 -19.05
N LEU A 383 18.08 5.93 -18.72
CA LEU A 383 18.44 4.99 -17.65
C LEU A 383 19.78 4.32 -17.91
N ALA A 384 20.04 3.84 -19.13
CA ALA A 384 21.30 3.20 -19.51
C ALA A 384 22.53 4.12 -19.36
N ARG A 385 22.33 5.45 -19.43
CA ARG A 385 23.39 6.45 -19.18
C ARG A 385 23.52 6.84 -17.70
N GLY A 386 22.83 6.14 -16.79
CA GLY A 386 22.82 6.43 -15.36
C GLY A 386 21.92 7.60 -14.97
N GLY A 387 21.02 8.04 -15.86
CA GLY A 387 20.04 9.09 -15.55
C GLY A 387 18.88 8.58 -14.69
N ILE A 388 18.19 9.51 -14.02
CA ILE A 388 16.94 9.29 -13.28
C ILE A 388 15.77 9.73 -14.15
N VAL A 389 14.75 8.88 -14.27
CA VAL A 389 13.54 9.17 -15.04
C VAL A 389 12.35 9.33 -14.10
N ALA A 390 11.67 10.48 -14.13
CA ALA A 390 10.32 10.62 -13.61
C ALA A 390 9.34 10.05 -14.64
N TRP A 391 8.70 8.94 -14.27
CA TRP A 391 7.83 8.15 -15.12
C TRP A 391 6.38 8.35 -14.67
N PHE A 392 5.61 9.06 -15.50
CA PHE A 392 4.20 9.38 -15.26
C PHE A 392 3.36 8.82 -16.42
N GLN A 393 2.72 7.67 -16.20
CA GLN A 393 1.99 6.92 -17.23
C GLN A 393 0.65 6.42 -16.74
N GLY A 394 -0.36 6.40 -17.61
CA GLY A 394 -1.66 5.78 -17.34
C GLY A 394 -2.34 6.23 -16.04
N ARG A 395 -3.20 5.36 -15.50
CA ARG A 395 -3.87 5.56 -14.21
C ARG A 395 -2.88 5.41 -13.05
N SER A 396 -3.04 6.20 -11.99
CA SER A 396 -2.22 6.07 -10.77
C SER A 396 -2.56 4.80 -9.98
N GLU A 397 -1.57 4.31 -9.24
CA GLU A 397 -1.70 3.14 -8.38
C GLU A 397 -2.51 3.46 -7.11
N TYR A 398 -3.32 2.50 -6.66
CA TYR A 398 -4.01 2.51 -5.38
C TYR A 398 -3.19 1.75 -4.33
N GLY A 399 -2.85 2.45 -3.24
CA GLY A 399 -1.95 1.96 -2.21
C GLY A 399 -0.59 2.69 -2.19
N PRO A 400 0.30 2.32 -1.25
CA PRO A 400 1.48 3.11 -0.92
C PRO A 400 2.70 2.86 -1.85
N ARG A 401 2.58 1.96 -2.83
CA ARG A 401 3.69 1.55 -3.70
C ARG A 401 3.48 2.13 -5.10
N ALA A 402 4.54 2.73 -5.64
CA ALA A 402 4.60 2.98 -7.08
C ALA A 402 4.94 1.68 -7.80
N LEU A 403 4.16 1.34 -8.82
CA LEU A 403 4.19 0.08 -9.56
C LEU A 403 4.38 0.34 -11.06
N GLY A 404 5.06 1.43 -11.43
CA GLY A 404 5.36 1.75 -12.83
C GLY A 404 4.39 2.74 -13.48
N HIS A 405 3.58 3.46 -12.70
CA HIS A 405 2.70 4.52 -13.22
C HIS A 405 3.08 5.89 -12.67
N ARG A 406 3.48 5.98 -11.40
CA ARG A 406 4.00 7.19 -10.74
C ARG A 406 5.35 6.90 -10.09
N SER A 407 6.36 6.65 -10.93
CA SER A 407 7.65 6.10 -10.51
C SER A 407 8.83 7.04 -10.77
N LEU A 408 9.81 7.01 -9.88
CA LEU A 408 11.18 7.41 -10.17
C LEU A 408 11.97 6.15 -10.52
N LEU A 409 12.53 6.14 -11.73
CA LEU A 409 13.28 5.02 -12.27
C LEU A 409 14.77 5.33 -12.31
N GLY A 410 15.60 4.29 -12.20
CA GLY A 410 17.05 4.44 -12.28
C GLY A 410 17.80 3.15 -12.59
N HIS A 411 19.08 3.31 -12.87
CA HIS A 411 19.99 2.23 -13.22
C HIS A 411 20.35 1.37 -11.98
N PRO A 412 20.16 0.04 -12.01
CA PRO A 412 20.42 -0.82 -10.86
C PRO A 412 21.90 -1.17 -10.65
N GLY A 413 22.71 -1.08 -11.71
CA GLY A 413 24.13 -1.45 -11.72
C GLY A 413 25.06 -0.50 -10.96
N GLU A 414 24.58 0.67 -10.53
CA GLU A 414 25.39 1.66 -9.84
C GLU A 414 25.01 1.75 -8.36
N ARG A 415 25.90 1.35 -7.44
CA ARG A 415 25.63 1.42 -5.98
C ARG A 415 25.24 2.84 -5.52
N ARG A 416 25.80 3.88 -6.14
CA ARG A 416 25.47 5.29 -5.84
C ARG A 416 24.02 5.67 -6.18
N MET A 417 23.32 4.89 -7.01
CA MET A 417 21.94 5.19 -7.40
C MET A 417 20.99 5.20 -6.20
N THR A 418 21.19 4.29 -5.23
CA THR A 418 20.42 4.28 -3.98
C THR A 418 20.54 5.59 -3.23
N ALA A 419 21.78 6.09 -3.07
CA ALA A 419 22.04 7.37 -2.41
C ALA A 419 21.42 8.54 -3.16
N ARG A 420 21.65 8.62 -4.49
CA ARG A 420 21.06 9.68 -5.34
C ARG A 420 19.54 9.73 -5.24
N MET A 421 18.87 8.57 -5.25
CA MET A 421 17.42 8.51 -5.09
C MET A 421 16.95 8.87 -3.69
N ASN A 422 17.70 8.50 -2.65
CA ASN A 422 17.38 8.90 -1.28
C ASN A 422 17.57 10.41 -1.08
N ASP A 423 18.55 11.02 -1.73
CA ASP A 423 18.79 12.47 -1.72
C ASP A 423 17.66 13.23 -2.42
N VAL A 424 17.22 12.78 -3.60
CA VAL A 424 16.02 13.30 -4.29
C VAL A 424 14.80 13.30 -3.36
N LYS A 425 14.71 12.30 -2.49
CA LYS A 425 13.59 12.11 -1.57
C LYS A 425 13.83 12.68 -0.18
N GLY A 426 14.97 13.34 0.07
CA GLY A 426 15.36 13.93 1.35
C GLY A 426 15.15 12.99 2.55
N ARG A 427 15.55 11.73 2.42
CA ARG A 427 15.29 10.67 3.43
C ARG A 427 16.55 9.89 3.81
N GLU A 428 16.43 9.04 4.82
CA GLU A 428 17.56 8.29 5.40
C GLU A 428 18.22 7.34 4.39
N GLN A 429 19.56 7.23 4.44
CA GLN A 429 20.33 6.47 3.44
C GLN A 429 20.14 4.95 3.51
N PHE A 430 19.69 4.43 4.66
CA PHE A 430 19.38 3.01 4.81
C PHE A 430 18.05 2.60 4.15
N ARG A 431 17.27 3.56 3.62
CA ARG A 431 15.99 3.29 2.96
C ARG A 431 16.21 2.50 1.67
N PRO A 432 15.70 1.27 1.55
CA PRO A 432 15.86 0.49 0.34
C PRO A 432 15.03 1.06 -0.82
N ILE A 433 15.42 0.65 -2.03
CA ILE A 433 14.71 0.85 -3.30
C ILE A 433 14.40 -0.51 -3.91
N ALA A 434 13.37 -0.59 -4.75
CA ALA A 434 12.85 -1.86 -5.24
C ALA A 434 13.21 -2.07 -6.72
N PRO A 435 13.46 -3.30 -7.18
CA PRO A 435 13.59 -3.61 -8.59
C PRO A 435 12.23 -3.92 -9.24
N MET A 436 12.07 -3.50 -10.49
CA MET A 436 11.12 -4.08 -11.45
C MET A 436 11.85 -5.06 -12.37
N VAL A 437 11.21 -6.19 -12.66
CA VAL A 437 11.73 -7.23 -13.56
C VAL A 437 10.60 -7.77 -14.43
N ARG A 438 10.89 -8.08 -15.70
CA ARG A 438 9.91 -8.77 -16.55
C ARG A 438 9.61 -10.15 -16.00
N ALA A 439 8.36 -10.58 -16.08
CA ALA A 439 7.87 -11.83 -15.49
C ALA A 439 8.73 -13.04 -15.90
N GLU A 440 9.07 -13.15 -17.18
CA GLU A 440 9.88 -14.24 -17.73
C GLU A 440 11.35 -14.23 -17.27
N ARG A 441 11.83 -13.11 -16.72
CA ARG A 441 13.21 -12.96 -16.21
C ARG A 441 13.32 -13.09 -14.69
N PHE A 442 12.19 -13.18 -13.98
CA PHE A 442 12.18 -13.25 -12.52
C PHE A 442 13.03 -14.39 -11.99
N ALA A 443 12.81 -15.61 -12.49
CA ALA A 443 13.51 -16.81 -12.03
C ALA A 443 15.01 -16.82 -12.37
N ASP A 444 15.49 -15.98 -13.28
CA ASP A 444 16.92 -15.85 -13.56
C ASP A 444 17.65 -15.08 -12.45
N VAL A 445 16.95 -14.15 -11.79
CA VAL A 445 17.53 -13.13 -10.90
C VAL A 445 17.17 -13.35 -9.44
N PHE A 446 15.96 -13.84 -9.17
CA PHE A 446 15.39 -13.91 -7.84
C PHE A 446 14.87 -15.31 -7.50
N GLU A 447 14.76 -15.58 -6.19
CA GLU A 447 14.12 -16.76 -5.62
C GLU A 447 13.06 -16.32 -4.60
N GLY A 448 11.88 -16.95 -4.63
CA GLY A 448 10.78 -16.69 -3.68
C GLY A 448 9.41 -16.67 -4.35
N GLN A 449 8.44 -16.05 -3.68
CA GLN A 449 7.04 -15.98 -4.10
C GLN A 449 6.87 -15.35 -5.50
N TYR A 450 6.14 -16.04 -6.37
CA TYR A 450 5.81 -15.60 -7.72
C TYR A 450 4.33 -15.86 -8.06
N PRO A 451 3.63 -14.93 -8.74
CA PRO A 451 4.08 -13.60 -9.15
C PRO A 451 4.16 -12.63 -7.96
N SER A 452 4.84 -11.48 -8.15
CA SER A 452 4.94 -10.39 -7.16
C SER A 452 4.65 -9.03 -7.82
N PRO A 453 3.41 -8.77 -8.28
CA PRO A 453 3.09 -7.55 -9.03
C PRO A 453 3.06 -6.29 -8.16
N TYR A 454 2.93 -6.42 -6.83
CA TYR A 454 2.62 -5.31 -5.92
C TYR A 454 3.76 -4.94 -4.96
N MET A 455 4.93 -5.57 -5.09
CA MET A 455 6.06 -5.39 -4.18
C MET A 455 5.70 -5.65 -2.69
N LEU A 456 4.88 -6.67 -2.45
CA LEU A 456 4.42 -7.09 -1.11
C LEU A 456 5.16 -8.31 -0.56
N PHE A 457 6.21 -8.76 -1.28
CA PHE A 457 7.10 -9.84 -0.87
C PHE A 457 8.54 -9.39 -1.06
N VAL A 458 9.43 -9.85 -0.17
CA VAL A 458 10.88 -9.83 -0.41
C VAL A 458 11.32 -11.14 -1.04
N HIS A 459 12.41 -11.08 -1.80
CA HIS A 459 12.96 -12.19 -2.57
C HIS A 459 14.47 -12.27 -2.37
N ARG A 460 15.02 -13.47 -2.38
CA ARG A 460 16.47 -13.64 -2.35
C ARG A 460 17.04 -13.29 -3.72
N VAL A 461 18.08 -12.46 -3.75
CA VAL A 461 18.81 -12.18 -4.99
C VAL A 461 19.80 -13.31 -5.25
N LYS A 462 19.78 -13.89 -6.44
CA LYS A 462 20.71 -14.96 -6.80
C LYS A 462 22.15 -14.44 -6.82
N PRO A 463 23.14 -15.20 -6.31
CA PRO A 463 24.53 -14.72 -6.19
C PRO A 463 25.14 -14.16 -7.49
N ALA A 464 24.79 -14.74 -8.64
CA ALA A 464 25.27 -14.28 -9.96
C ALA A 464 24.85 -12.85 -10.33
N TRP A 465 23.86 -12.29 -9.63
CA TRP A 465 23.31 -10.96 -9.90
C TRP A 465 23.63 -9.93 -8.82
N ALA A 466 23.97 -10.35 -7.60
CA ALA A 466 24.14 -9.44 -6.46
C ALA A 466 25.08 -8.24 -6.75
N ASP A 467 26.23 -8.51 -7.40
CA ASP A 467 27.20 -7.47 -7.77
C ASP A 467 26.84 -6.71 -9.06
N ARG A 468 25.92 -7.26 -9.88
CA ARG A 468 25.48 -6.66 -11.14
C ARG A 468 24.34 -5.66 -10.97
N ILE A 469 23.57 -5.78 -9.88
CA ILE A 469 22.41 -4.92 -9.57
C ILE A 469 22.48 -4.34 -8.15
N PRO A 470 23.65 -3.86 -7.67
CA PRO A 470 23.89 -3.57 -6.26
C PRO A 470 23.00 -2.45 -5.68
N ALA A 471 22.35 -1.63 -6.50
CA ALA A 471 21.47 -0.57 -6.02
C ALA A 471 20.17 -1.10 -5.37
N VAL A 472 19.71 -2.28 -5.79
CA VAL A 472 18.42 -2.87 -5.37
C VAL A 472 18.59 -4.07 -4.43
N VAL A 473 19.83 -4.42 -4.09
CA VAL A 473 20.14 -5.51 -3.14
C VAL A 473 20.21 -4.91 -1.75
N HIS A 474 19.36 -5.40 -0.85
CA HIS A 474 19.37 -5.07 0.56
C HIS A 474 20.61 -5.64 1.25
N VAL A 475 20.90 -5.17 2.47
CA VAL A 475 22.07 -5.60 3.26
C VAL A 475 22.07 -7.08 3.61
N ASP A 476 20.90 -7.73 3.64
CA ASP A 476 20.70 -9.15 3.90
C ASP A 476 20.68 -10.01 2.61
N GLY A 477 20.96 -9.42 1.44
CA GLY A 477 20.96 -10.10 0.15
C GLY A 477 19.57 -10.31 -0.46
N THR A 478 18.54 -9.67 0.09
CA THR A 478 17.17 -9.69 -0.47
C THR A 478 16.88 -8.48 -1.34
N ALA A 479 15.75 -8.48 -2.03
CA ALA A 479 15.17 -7.33 -2.71
C ALA A 479 13.64 -7.42 -2.67
N ARG A 480 12.94 -6.28 -2.65
CA ARG A 480 11.46 -6.24 -2.69
C ARG A 480 10.98 -6.05 -4.13
N VAL A 481 10.68 -7.13 -4.82
CA VAL A 481 10.57 -7.16 -6.30
C VAL A 481 9.15 -6.87 -6.80
N GLN A 482 9.05 -6.11 -7.89
CA GLN A 482 7.87 -6.06 -8.76
C GLN A 482 8.09 -6.90 -10.03
N THR A 483 7.22 -7.88 -10.26
CA THR A 483 7.15 -8.61 -11.53
C THR A 483 6.20 -7.90 -12.50
N VAL A 484 6.64 -7.69 -13.73
CA VAL A 484 5.88 -6.98 -14.78
C VAL A 484 5.55 -7.95 -15.91
N HIS A 485 4.26 -8.17 -16.18
CA HIS A 485 3.80 -9.01 -17.29
C HIS A 485 3.47 -8.12 -18.50
N PRO A 486 3.89 -8.48 -19.73
CA PRO A 486 3.61 -7.68 -20.92
C PRO A 486 2.11 -7.53 -21.23
N ASP A 487 1.29 -8.51 -20.85
CA ASP A 487 -0.16 -8.45 -21.10
C ASP A 487 -0.88 -7.44 -20.21
N SER A 488 -0.37 -7.20 -19.00
CA SER A 488 -0.96 -6.22 -18.07
C SER A 488 -0.28 -4.86 -18.18
N GLU A 489 1.04 -4.83 -18.35
CA GLU A 489 1.87 -3.63 -18.32
C GLU A 489 2.80 -3.54 -19.55
N PRO A 490 2.24 -3.43 -20.78
CA PRO A 490 3.02 -3.53 -22.02
C PRO A 490 4.09 -2.43 -22.15
N LEU A 491 3.78 -1.21 -21.72
CA LEU A 491 4.72 -0.09 -21.81
C LEU A 491 5.91 -0.24 -20.86
N VAL A 492 5.66 -0.66 -19.60
CA VAL A 492 6.71 -0.91 -18.61
C VAL A 492 7.55 -2.12 -19.03
N ALA A 493 6.92 -3.19 -19.52
CA ALA A 493 7.62 -4.37 -20.03
C ALA A 493 8.53 -4.00 -21.23
N ARG A 494 8.07 -3.15 -22.14
CA ARG A 494 8.87 -2.63 -23.25
C ARG A 494 10.05 -1.79 -22.77
N MET A 495 9.86 -0.91 -21.78
CA MET A 495 10.94 -0.10 -21.19
C MET A 495 12.01 -1.00 -20.56
N LEU A 496 11.60 -2.04 -19.82
CA LEU A 496 12.51 -3.03 -19.24
C LEU A 496 13.28 -3.81 -20.32
N ALA A 497 12.61 -4.21 -21.41
CA ALA A 497 13.25 -4.93 -22.51
C ALA A 497 14.27 -4.06 -23.26
N GLU A 498 13.92 -2.81 -23.55
CA GLU A 498 14.82 -1.83 -24.17
C GLU A 498 16.02 -1.51 -23.27
N PHE A 499 15.80 -1.40 -21.97
CA PHE A 499 16.87 -1.18 -21.00
C PHE A 499 17.82 -2.38 -20.95
N GLU A 500 17.26 -3.59 -20.91
CA GLU A 500 18.03 -4.82 -20.92
C GLU A 500 18.87 -4.97 -22.19
N ALA A 501 18.30 -4.69 -23.36
CA ALA A 501 19.01 -4.77 -24.63
C ALA A 501 20.25 -3.85 -24.67
N ARG A 502 20.21 -2.74 -23.93
CA ARG A 502 21.30 -1.74 -23.87
C ARG A 502 22.36 -2.04 -22.81
N THR A 503 21.99 -2.73 -21.73
CA THR A 503 22.84 -2.87 -20.54
C THR A 503 23.17 -4.31 -20.18
N GLY A 504 22.43 -5.28 -20.71
CA GLY A 504 22.46 -6.67 -20.29
C GLY A 504 21.90 -6.92 -18.88
N LEU A 505 21.21 -5.94 -18.29
CA LEU A 505 20.60 -6.03 -16.96
C LEU A 505 19.07 -6.15 -17.09
N PRO A 506 18.44 -7.22 -16.55
CA PRO A 506 17.00 -7.48 -16.71
C PRO A 506 16.11 -6.72 -15.73
N VAL A 507 16.68 -5.79 -14.95
CA VAL A 507 15.94 -5.08 -13.89
C VAL A 507 16.13 -3.57 -14.01
N VAL A 508 15.15 -2.80 -13.53
CA VAL A 508 15.24 -1.34 -13.38
C VAL A 508 14.82 -0.97 -11.98
N VAL A 509 15.48 0.03 -11.38
CA VAL A 509 15.08 0.56 -10.06
C VAL A 509 13.71 1.22 -10.18
N ASN A 510 12.84 1.01 -9.20
CA ASN A 510 11.57 1.71 -9.02
C ASN A 510 11.43 2.20 -7.57
N THR A 511 11.09 3.47 -7.41
CA THR A 511 10.65 4.08 -6.15
C THR A 511 9.53 5.08 -6.43
N SER A 512 8.75 5.45 -5.43
CA SER A 512 7.63 6.38 -5.63
C SER A 512 8.08 7.75 -6.14
N LEU A 513 7.32 8.30 -7.08
CA LEU A 513 7.49 9.64 -7.62
C LEU A 513 6.94 10.67 -6.62
N ASN A 514 7.78 11.03 -5.65
CA ASN A 514 7.55 12.07 -4.67
C ASN A 514 8.87 12.59 -4.09
N THR A 515 8.79 13.77 -3.47
CA THR A 515 9.86 14.36 -2.67
C THR A 515 9.58 14.19 -1.16
N ALA A 516 10.51 14.62 -0.31
CA ALA A 516 10.44 14.43 1.14
C ALA A 516 9.11 14.91 1.73
N GLY A 517 8.45 14.04 2.49
CA GLY A 517 7.20 14.37 3.20
C GLY A 517 5.95 14.56 2.34
N ARG A 518 6.04 14.46 1.01
CA ARG A 518 4.90 14.61 0.10
C ARG A 518 4.29 13.25 -0.27
N PRO A 519 2.96 13.18 -0.51
CA PRO A 519 2.33 12.03 -1.17
C PRO A 519 2.92 11.80 -2.58
N MET A 520 2.69 10.61 -3.13
CA MET A 520 2.97 10.33 -4.56
C MET A 520 2.28 11.37 -5.44
N VAL A 521 2.94 11.86 -6.49
CA VAL A 521 2.32 12.78 -7.45
C VAL A 521 1.13 12.11 -8.14
N ASP A 522 0.10 12.89 -8.43
CA ASP A 522 -1.13 12.40 -9.05
C ASP A 522 -1.54 13.25 -10.28
N THR A 523 -1.14 14.52 -10.32
CA THR A 523 -1.39 15.43 -11.47
C THR A 523 -0.12 15.69 -12.30
N PRO A 524 -0.27 16.04 -13.60
CA PRO A 524 0.86 16.42 -14.46
C PRO A 524 1.62 17.61 -13.90
N ARG A 525 0.90 18.56 -13.30
CA ARG A 525 1.49 19.72 -12.64
C ARG A 525 2.42 19.32 -11.50
N GLU A 526 1.97 18.42 -10.63
CA GLU A 526 2.81 17.92 -9.53
C GLU A 526 4.04 17.17 -10.05
N ALA A 527 3.91 16.41 -11.15
CA ALA A 527 5.04 15.75 -11.78
C ALA A 527 6.06 16.76 -12.34
N MET A 528 5.58 17.85 -12.96
CA MET A 528 6.42 18.96 -13.43
C MET A 528 7.08 19.75 -12.28
N GLU A 529 6.36 19.97 -11.17
CA GLU A 529 6.92 20.62 -9.97
C GLU A 529 8.03 19.76 -9.34
N LEU A 530 7.80 18.46 -9.21
CA LEU A 530 8.82 17.51 -8.77
C LEU A 530 10.03 17.56 -9.71
N PHE A 531 9.78 17.47 -11.02
CA PHE A 531 10.84 17.57 -12.02
C PHE A 531 11.60 18.89 -11.90
N GLY A 532 10.95 20.04 -11.74
CA GLY A 532 11.65 21.31 -11.55
C GLY A 532 12.52 21.37 -10.29
N SER A 533 12.07 20.73 -9.21
CA SER A 533 12.67 20.81 -7.87
C SER A 533 13.74 19.75 -7.55
N ALA A 534 13.85 18.69 -8.35
CA ALA A 534 14.75 17.55 -8.07
C ALA A 534 15.70 17.26 -9.25
N PRO A 535 16.89 16.66 -9.03
CA PRO A 535 17.84 16.31 -10.09
C PRO A 535 17.40 15.07 -10.90
N VAL A 536 16.31 15.21 -11.67
CA VAL A 536 15.74 14.19 -12.53
C VAL A 536 16.08 14.50 -13.99
N ASP A 537 16.66 13.56 -14.72
CA ASP A 537 17.21 13.81 -16.07
C ASP A 537 16.12 13.86 -17.17
N LEU A 538 15.05 13.08 -17.01
CA LEU A 538 13.92 13.01 -17.93
C LEU A 538 12.60 12.96 -17.16
N LEU A 539 11.63 13.78 -17.57
CA LEU A 539 10.22 13.56 -17.26
C LEU A 539 9.55 12.93 -18.50
N ALA A 540 9.16 11.66 -18.35
CA ALA A 540 8.31 10.95 -19.31
C ALA A 540 6.86 11.12 -18.86
N LEU A 541 6.15 12.06 -19.50
CA LEU A 541 4.78 12.43 -19.19
C LEU A 541 3.86 11.93 -20.31
N GLY A 542 3.24 10.77 -20.11
CA GLY A 542 2.53 10.08 -21.20
C GLY A 542 3.47 9.81 -22.38
N PRO A 543 3.10 10.17 -23.62
CA PRO A 543 3.97 10.00 -24.78
C PRO A 543 5.05 11.09 -24.92
N PHE A 544 5.10 12.08 -24.02
CA PHE A 544 5.99 13.22 -24.13
C PHE A 544 7.26 13.06 -23.29
N ALA A 545 8.37 13.55 -23.83
CA ALA A 545 9.66 13.58 -23.16
C ALA A 545 10.11 15.02 -22.92
N VAL A 546 10.38 15.35 -21.65
CA VAL A 546 10.99 16.62 -21.23
C VAL A 546 12.37 16.33 -20.65
N HIS A 547 13.42 16.69 -21.40
CA HIS A 547 14.79 16.53 -20.95
C HIS A 547 15.23 17.73 -20.10
N ARG A 548 15.83 17.47 -18.93
CA ARG A 548 16.31 18.53 -18.04
C ARG A 548 17.29 19.48 -18.76
N ALA A 549 18.24 18.89 -19.50
CA ALA A 549 19.25 19.66 -20.22
C ALA A 549 18.66 20.67 -21.22
N ALA A 550 17.50 20.37 -21.83
CA ALA A 550 16.81 21.28 -22.73
C ALA A 550 15.92 22.29 -21.97
N ALA A 551 15.25 21.82 -20.91
CA ALA A 551 14.32 22.62 -20.11
C ALA A 551 15.01 23.70 -19.26
N PHE A 552 16.24 23.45 -18.81
CA PHE A 552 16.97 24.36 -17.91
C PHE A 552 18.37 24.73 -18.44
N ALA A 553 18.59 24.66 -19.75
CA ALA A 553 19.78 25.25 -20.36
C ALA A 553 19.82 26.76 -20.05
N GLU A 554 20.94 27.27 -19.55
CA GLU A 554 21.16 28.72 -19.46
C GLU A 554 21.23 29.31 -20.88
N ASP A 555 20.69 30.53 -21.06
CA ASP A 555 20.50 31.23 -22.35
C ASP A 555 21.78 31.52 -23.19
N GLY A 556 22.93 30.93 -22.84
CA GLY A 556 24.20 31.04 -23.57
C GLY A 556 24.60 29.82 -24.40
N ALA A 557 23.79 28.76 -24.44
CA ALA A 557 24.10 27.48 -25.10
C ALA A 557 23.11 27.04 -26.19
N ARG A 558 22.34 27.97 -26.77
CA ARG A 558 21.44 27.73 -27.91
C ARG A 558 21.95 28.36 -29.20
#